data_AF-A0A8T5TF32-F1
#
_entry.id   AF-A0A8T5TF32-F1
#
_cell.length_a   1.000
_cell.length_b   1.000
_cell.length_c   1.000
_cell.angle_alpha   90.00
_cell.angle_beta   90.00
_cell.angle_gamma   90.00
#
_symmetry.space_group_name_H-M   'P 1'
#
loop_
_entity.id
_entity.type
_entity.pdbx_description
1 polymer ?
#
loop_
_entity_poly.entity_id
_entity_poly.type
_entity_poly.pdbx_seq_one_letter_code
_entity_poly.pdbx_strand_id
1 'polypeptide(L)'
;MTYVEPSFEIDKKGRVICKLHSNYEFFNDYQNERVLEKELTCKACSHFQNDDCFFSRSDIAKIEYDRLKTKGFNCKLCGNKIDRMFTIMHKLFYKEKFNIELPLICCTCYDTLKDNKFIESSKWRSNLFLYNSLYAVYSLVSIFFFIGIYQIKIYYLLFFLVPIIYLFYHNLVKRKELKKGLEYYKEHFLNQ
;
A
#
# COMPACT_ATOMS: atom_id res chain seq x y z
N MET A 1 -13.82 9.59 -31.94
CA MET A 1 -13.90 8.21 -31.43
C MET A 1 -14.56 8.26 -30.08
N THR A 2 -15.61 7.47 -29.86
CA THR A 2 -16.26 7.34 -28.55
C THR A 2 -15.44 6.40 -27.70
N TYR A 3 -14.74 6.93 -26.70
CA TYR A 3 -14.02 6.12 -25.71
C TYR A 3 -14.98 5.61 -24.63
N VAL A 4 -14.68 4.44 -24.08
CA VAL A 4 -15.39 3.83 -22.97
C VAL A 4 -14.93 4.49 -21.68
N GLU A 5 -15.86 5.17 -21.00
CA GLU A 5 -15.59 5.83 -19.73
C GLU A 5 -15.65 4.82 -18.57
N PRO A 6 -14.56 4.64 -17.80
CA PRO A 6 -14.57 3.68 -16.71
C PRO A 6 -15.55 4.13 -15.61
N SER A 7 -16.32 3.16 -15.12
CA SER A 7 -17.15 3.31 -13.92
C SER A 7 -16.58 2.41 -12.84
N PHE A 8 -16.42 2.94 -11.63
CA PHE A 8 -15.76 2.23 -10.53
C PHE A 8 -16.74 1.90 -9.42
N GLU A 9 -16.55 0.73 -8.81
CA GLU A 9 -17.20 0.31 -7.59
C GLU A 9 -16.16 0.06 -6.50
N ILE A 10 -16.51 0.38 -5.26
CA ILE A 10 -15.72 0.04 -4.09
C ILE A 10 -16.45 -1.07 -3.35
N ASP A 11 -15.81 -2.22 -3.23
CA ASP A 11 -16.43 -3.37 -2.57
C ASP A 11 -16.40 -3.26 -1.03
N LYS A 12 -16.92 -4.30 -0.35
CA LYS A 12 -16.99 -4.35 1.11
C LYS A 12 -15.64 -4.25 1.83
N LYS A 13 -14.53 -4.57 1.16
CA LYS A 13 -13.15 -4.53 1.68
C LYS A 13 -12.38 -3.29 1.23
N GLY A 14 -12.99 -2.41 0.46
CA GLY A 14 -12.33 -1.22 -0.09
C GLY A 14 -11.51 -1.49 -1.35
N ARG A 15 -11.73 -2.62 -2.03
CA ARG A 15 -11.13 -2.89 -3.35
C ARG A 15 -11.90 -2.10 -4.39
N VAL A 16 -11.16 -1.44 -5.27
CA VAL A 16 -11.73 -0.72 -6.39
C VAL A 16 -11.82 -1.66 -7.59
N ILE A 17 -13.01 -1.78 -8.17
CA ILE A 17 -13.33 -2.65 -9.30
C ILE A 17 -13.89 -1.78 -10.44
N CYS A 18 -13.49 -2.04 -11.67
CA CYS A 18 -14.08 -1.38 -12.84
C CYS A 18 -15.34 -2.16 -13.29
N LYS A 19 -16.50 -1.49 -13.33
CA LYS A 19 -17.79 -2.07 -13.76
C LYS A 19 -17.83 -2.46 -15.23
N LEU A 20 -17.02 -1.79 -16.03
CA LEU A 20 -16.88 -2.07 -17.47
C LEU A 20 -15.73 -3.02 -17.76
N HIS A 21 -15.16 -3.66 -16.74
CA HIS A 21 -14.20 -4.72 -16.98
C HIS A 21 -14.89 -5.91 -17.64
N SER A 22 -14.27 -6.51 -18.67
CA SER A 22 -14.86 -7.64 -19.40
C SER A 22 -15.22 -8.84 -18.50
N ASN A 23 -14.49 -8.99 -17.40
CA ASN A 23 -14.71 -10.02 -16.38
C ASN A 23 -15.42 -9.49 -15.12
N TYR A 24 -16.19 -8.40 -15.21
CA TYR A 24 -16.82 -7.78 -14.04
C TYR A 24 -17.76 -8.73 -13.29
N GLU A 25 -18.59 -9.49 -14.01
CA GLU A 25 -19.51 -10.47 -13.40
C GLU A 25 -18.75 -11.52 -12.58
N PHE A 26 -17.62 -12.00 -13.13
CA PHE A 26 -16.75 -12.94 -12.43
C PHE A 26 -16.18 -12.35 -11.13
N PHE A 27 -15.86 -11.05 -11.10
CA PHE A 27 -15.36 -10.38 -9.89
C PHE A 27 -16.41 -10.22 -8.80
N ASN A 28 -17.70 -10.15 -9.17
CA ASN A 28 -18.80 -9.92 -8.25
C ASN A 28 -19.18 -11.19 -7.45
N ASP A 29 -19.10 -12.36 -8.08
CA ASP A 29 -19.49 -13.65 -7.48
C ASP A 29 -18.34 -14.41 -6.80
N TYR A 30 -17.11 -13.88 -6.81
CA TYR A 30 -15.94 -14.67 -6.46
C TYR A 30 -15.68 -14.79 -4.95
N GLN A 31 -15.69 -16.02 -4.44
CA GLN A 31 -15.37 -16.34 -3.04
C GLN A 31 -13.86 -16.41 -2.75
N ASN A 32 -13.01 -16.65 -3.75
CA ASN A 32 -11.56 -16.84 -3.55
C ASN A 32 -10.74 -15.58 -3.87
N GLU A 33 -10.52 -14.79 -2.83
CA GLU A 33 -9.89 -13.47 -2.88
C GLU A 33 -8.51 -13.43 -3.52
N ARG A 34 -7.71 -14.50 -3.40
CA ARG A 34 -6.35 -14.54 -3.94
C ARG A 34 -6.31 -14.56 -5.46
N VAL A 35 -7.30 -15.20 -6.09
CA VAL A 35 -7.40 -15.24 -7.55
C VAL A 35 -7.92 -13.90 -8.05
N LEU A 36 -8.94 -13.36 -7.38
CA LEU A 36 -9.48 -12.04 -7.68
C LEU A 36 -8.39 -10.96 -7.67
N GLU A 37 -7.49 -10.96 -6.69
CA GLU A 37 -6.37 -10.01 -6.65
C GLU A 37 -5.39 -10.12 -7.82
N LYS A 38 -5.21 -11.32 -8.39
CA LYS A 38 -4.36 -11.53 -9.57
C LYS A 38 -5.03 -11.06 -10.85
N GLU A 39 -6.35 -11.17 -10.91
CA GLU A 39 -7.13 -10.90 -12.13
C GLU A 39 -7.66 -9.47 -12.22
N LEU A 40 -7.70 -8.72 -11.11
CA LEU A 40 -8.06 -7.30 -11.05
C LEU A 40 -6.98 -6.39 -11.71
N THR A 41 -6.77 -6.57 -13.01
CA THR A 41 -5.79 -5.81 -13.80
C THR A 41 -6.38 -5.44 -15.16
N CYS A 42 -5.99 -4.30 -15.72
CA CYS A 42 -6.42 -3.89 -17.06
C CYS A 42 -5.95 -4.87 -18.16
N LYS A 43 -4.87 -5.62 -17.94
CA LYS A 43 -4.32 -6.55 -18.94
C LYS A 43 -5.29 -7.67 -19.31
N ALA A 44 -6.18 -8.03 -18.38
CA ALA A 44 -7.21 -9.05 -18.60
C ALA A 44 -8.49 -8.49 -19.27
N CYS A 45 -8.56 -7.18 -19.52
CA CYS A 45 -9.73 -6.53 -20.09
C CYS A 45 -9.65 -6.46 -21.62
N SER A 46 -10.74 -6.77 -22.32
CA SER A 46 -10.84 -6.63 -23.78
C SER A 46 -10.71 -5.17 -24.22
N HIS A 47 -11.23 -4.23 -23.43
CA HIS A 47 -11.15 -2.80 -23.71
C HIS A 47 -9.70 -2.26 -23.71
N PHE A 48 -8.85 -2.84 -22.86
CA PHE A 48 -7.42 -2.52 -22.88
C PHE A 48 -6.72 -3.05 -24.14
N GLN A 49 -7.16 -4.21 -24.65
CA GLN A 49 -6.60 -4.79 -25.88
C GLN A 49 -7.00 -3.99 -27.12
N ASN A 50 -8.24 -3.48 -27.13
CA ASN A 50 -8.80 -2.68 -28.21
C ASN A 50 -8.41 -1.19 -28.16
N ASP A 51 -7.73 -0.76 -27.08
CA ASP A 51 -7.34 0.63 -26.84
C ASP A 51 -8.52 1.62 -26.92
N ASP A 52 -9.67 1.21 -26.42
CA ASP A 52 -10.94 1.96 -26.49
C ASP A 52 -11.37 2.55 -25.14
N CYS A 53 -10.52 2.46 -24.10
CA CYS A 53 -10.75 3.03 -22.77
C CYS A 53 -10.40 4.53 -22.70
N PHE A 54 -11.00 5.24 -21.73
CA PHE A 54 -10.63 6.61 -21.37
C PHE A 54 -9.11 6.79 -21.19
N PHE A 55 -8.46 5.86 -20.48
CA PHE A 55 -7.01 5.79 -20.43
C PHE A 55 -6.51 4.96 -21.60
N SER A 56 -5.65 5.54 -22.43
CA SER A 56 -5.00 4.81 -23.51
C SER A 56 -4.14 3.67 -22.94
N ARG A 57 -3.87 2.66 -23.76
CA ARG A 57 -2.98 1.55 -23.46
C ARG A 57 -1.59 2.06 -23.05
N SER A 58 -1.10 3.13 -23.67
CA SER A 58 0.15 3.80 -23.27
C SER A 58 0.07 4.42 -21.88
N ASP A 59 -1.03 5.06 -21.53
CA ASP A 59 -1.21 5.66 -20.20
C ASP A 59 -1.30 4.59 -19.13
N ILE A 60 -2.06 3.53 -19.38
CA ILE A 60 -2.17 2.37 -18.47
C ILE A 60 -0.80 1.72 -18.28
N ALA A 61 -0.01 1.54 -19.35
CA ALA A 61 1.34 0.99 -19.25
C ALA A 61 2.27 1.89 -18.43
N LYS A 62 2.16 3.21 -18.59
CA LYS A 62 2.91 4.19 -17.80
C LYS A 62 2.51 4.15 -16.32
N ILE A 63 1.21 4.13 -16.02
CA ILE A 63 0.70 4.03 -14.65
C ILE A 63 1.19 2.73 -14.00
N GLU A 64 1.17 1.61 -14.73
CA GLU A 64 1.65 0.32 -14.23
C GLU A 64 3.18 0.33 -13.97
N TYR A 65 3.94 0.94 -14.88
CA TYR A 65 5.38 1.14 -14.69
C TYR A 65 5.67 2.00 -13.46
N ASP A 66 4.95 3.11 -13.31
CA ASP A 66 5.09 4.02 -12.18
C ASP A 66 4.67 3.34 -10.88
N ARG A 67 3.60 2.53 -10.90
CA ARG A 67 3.18 1.68 -9.78
C ARG A 67 4.29 0.74 -9.35
N LEU A 68 4.98 0.08 -10.27
CA LEU A 68 6.03 -0.87 -9.93
C LEU A 68 7.32 -0.18 -9.47
N LYS A 69 7.76 0.88 -10.15
CA LYS A 69 9.06 1.51 -9.91
C LYS A 69 9.06 2.64 -8.90
N THR A 70 7.99 3.42 -8.80
CA THR A 70 7.99 4.62 -7.96
C THR A 70 7.52 4.32 -6.54
N LYS A 71 7.93 5.19 -5.61
CA LYS A 71 7.35 5.31 -4.27
C LYS A 71 6.04 6.13 -4.28
N GLY A 72 5.45 6.43 -5.45
CA GLY A 72 4.43 7.47 -5.58
C GLY A 72 3.06 7.08 -5.05
N PHE A 73 2.66 5.83 -5.22
CA PHE A 73 1.33 5.36 -4.83
C PHE A 73 1.37 4.69 -3.46
N ASN A 74 1.44 5.50 -2.40
CA ASN A 74 1.37 5.01 -1.03
C ASN A 74 0.03 5.37 -0.39
N CYS A 75 -0.43 4.50 0.49
CA CYS A 75 -1.56 4.74 1.37
C CYS A 75 -1.30 5.97 2.24
N LYS A 76 -2.23 6.93 2.24
CA LYS A 76 -2.14 8.14 3.05
C LYS A 76 -2.20 7.87 4.56
N LEU A 77 -2.80 6.74 4.96
CA LEU A 77 -3.01 6.38 6.36
C LEU A 77 -1.91 5.52 6.97
N CYS A 78 -1.15 4.77 6.17
CA CYS A 78 -0.10 3.90 6.71
C CYS A 78 1.22 3.90 5.95
N GLY A 79 1.32 4.65 4.84
CA GLY A 79 2.53 4.72 4.02
C GLY A 79 2.85 3.44 3.24
N ASN A 80 2.04 2.39 3.34
CA ASN A 80 2.24 1.17 2.55
C ASN A 80 1.95 1.45 1.07
N LYS A 81 2.75 0.84 0.20
CA LYS A 81 2.57 0.91 -1.24
C LYS A 81 1.22 0.30 -1.63
N ILE A 82 0.50 0.98 -2.52
CA ILE A 82 -0.70 0.47 -3.17
C ILE A 82 -0.26 -0.32 -4.38
N ASP A 83 -0.52 -1.62 -4.33
CA ASP A 83 -0.26 -2.57 -5.39
C ASP A 83 -1.42 -2.69 -6.39
N ARG A 84 -2.64 -2.31 -6.00
CA ARG A 84 -3.82 -2.47 -6.86
C ARG A 84 -3.95 -1.34 -7.89
N MET A 85 -3.91 -1.72 -9.16
CA MET A 85 -3.97 -0.81 -10.30
C MET A 85 -5.26 0.02 -10.34
N PHE A 86 -6.42 -0.62 -10.15
CA PHE A 86 -7.70 0.09 -10.22
C PHE A 86 -7.88 1.15 -9.14
N THR A 87 -7.30 0.98 -7.96
CA THR A 87 -7.31 2.01 -6.92
C THR A 87 -6.57 3.27 -7.37
N ILE A 88 -5.45 3.09 -8.09
CA ILE A 88 -4.68 4.20 -8.66
C ILE A 88 -5.44 4.85 -9.81
N MET A 89 -5.96 4.05 -10.74
CA MET A 89 -6.72 4.55 -11.89
C MET A 89 -7.96 5.32 -11.46
N HIS A 90 -8.69 4.84 -10.45
CA HIS A 90 -9.85 5.54 -9.90
C HIS A 90 -9.48 6.93 -9.37
N LYS A 91 -8.37 7.04 -8.63
CA LYS A 91 -7.85 8.35 -8.21
C LYS A 91 -7.52 9.26 -9.40
N LEU A 92 -6.80 8.74 -10.39
CA LEU A 92 -6.37 9.53 -11.56
C LEU A 92 -7.58 9.99 -12.38
N PHE A 93 -8.56 9.11 -12.57
CA PHE A 93 -9.79 9.40 -13.30
C PHE A 93 -10.57 10.53 -12.64
N TYR A 94 -10.77 10.48 -11.32
CA TYR A 94 -11.49 11.53 -10.59
C TYR A 94 -10.73 12.87 -10.61
N LYS A 95 -9.40 12.82 -10.59
CA LYS A 95 -8.58 14.02 -10.71
C LYS A 95 -8.70 14.65 -12.10
N GLU A 96 -8.60 13.87 -13.16
CA GLU A 96 -8.66 14.39 -14.53
C GLU A 96 -10.06 14.85 -14.94
N LYS A 97 -11.09 14.08 -14.58
CA LYS A 97 -12.46 14.34 -15.02
C LYS A 97 -13.20 15.35 -14.15
N PHE A 98 -12.99 15.32 -12.84
CA PHE A 98 -13.76 16.12 -11.88
C PHE A 98 -12.89 17.10 -11.09
N ASN A 99 -11.57 17.11 -11.29
CA ASN A 99 -10.63 17.88 -10.46
C ASN A 99 -10.74 17.58 -8.96
N ILE A 100 -11.10 16.32 -8.62
CA ILE A 100 -11.24 15.85 -7.23
C ILE A 100 -10.00 15.05 -6.84
N GLU A 101 -9.33 15.47 -5.76
CA GLU A 101 -8.18 14.75 -5.24
C GLU A 101 -8.59 13.64 -4.25
N LEU A 102 -8.68 12.40 -4.74
CA LEU A 102 -8.96 11.25 -3.88
C LEU A 102 -7.69 10.79 -3.12
N PRO A 103 -7.77 10.53 -1.80
CA PRO A 103 -6.70 9.90 -1.07
C PRO A 103 -6.58 8.42 -1.45
N LEU A 104 -5.33 7.94 -1.57
CA LEU A 104 -5.08 6.51 -1.70
C LEU A 104 -5.15 5.87 -0.33
N ILE A 105 -6.05 4.90 -0.17
CA ILE A 105 -6.24 4.14 1.07
C ILE A 105 -6.11 2.66 0.72
N CYS A 106 -5.27 1.92 1.45
CA CYS A 106 -5.16 0.47 1.28
C CYS A 106 -6.34 -0.23 1.97
N CYS A 107 -6.68 -1.45 1.53
CA CYS A 107 -7.80 -2.21 2.11
C CYS A 107 -7.66 -2.43 3.61
N THR A 108 -6.46 -2.73 4.10
CA THR A 108 -6.27 -2.91 5.54
C THR A 108 -6.61 -1.64 6.34
N CYS A 109 -6.33 -0.46 5.80
CA CYS A 109 -6.73 0.79 6.46
C CYS A 109 -8.23 1.04 6.27
N TYR A 110 -8.78 0.76 5.10
CA TYR A 110 -10.21 0.87 4.82
C TYR A 110 -11.04 0.01 5.80
N ASP A 111 -10.67 -1.25 5.99
CA ASP A 111 -11.35 -2.16 6.92
C ASP A 111 -11.34 -1.60 8.35
N THR A 112 -10.18 -1.10 8.82
CA THR A 112 -10.09 -0.51 10.16
C THR A 112 -10.86 0.80 10.32
N LEU A 113 -11.05 1.56 9.24
CA LEU A 113 -11.89 2.76 9.24
C LEU A 113 -13.36 2.37 9.36
N LYS A 114 -13.79 1.41 8.54
CA LYS A 114 -15.16 0.88 8.55
C LYS A 114 -15.57 0.33 9.92
N ASP A 115 -14.63 -0.31 10.61
CA ASP A 115 -14.85 -0.87 11.95
C ASP A 115 -14.67 0.16 13.09
N ASN A 116 -14.42 1.45 12.79
CA ASN A 116 -14.12 2.51 13.76
C ASN A 116 -12.95 2.22 14.70
N LYS A 117 -12.04 1.33 14.29
CA LYS A 117 -10.87 0.87 15.08
C LYS A 117 -9.54 1.43 14.58
N PHE A 118 -9.56 2.39 13.66
CA PHE A 118 -8.34 2.92 13.04
C PHE A 118 -7.34 3.49 14.05
N ILE A 119 -7.81 4.28 15.03
CA ILE A 119 -6.93 4.89 16.04
C ILE A 119 -6.22 3.81 16.87
N GLU A 120 -6.97 2.82 17.36
CA GLU A 120 -6.44 1.71 18.15
C GLU A 120 -5.45 0.88 17.33
N SER A 121 -5.84 0.49 16.11
CA SER A 121 -4.98 -0.26 15.18
C SER A 121 -3.68 0.47 14.85
N SER A 122 -3.76 1.78 14.58
CA SER A 122 -2.59 2.61 14.27
C SER A 122 -1.64 2.74 15.47
N LYS A 123 -2.18 2.93 16.68
CA LYS A 123 -1.39 2.94 17.92
C LYS A 123 -0.71 1.59 18.16
N TRP A 124 -1.44 0.49 18.03
CA TRP A 124 -0.90 -0.86 18.22
C TRP A 124 0.25 -1.14 17.23
N ARG A 125 0.05 -0.88 15.92
CA ARG A 125 1.09 -1.05 14.90
C ARG A 125 2.31 -0.14 15.13
N SER A 126 2.08 1.11 15.54
CA SER A 126 3.15 2.06 15.86
C SER A 126 4.00 1.57 17.05
N ASN A 127 3.37 0.97 18.05
CA ASN A 127 4.05 0.38 19.20
C ASN A 127 4.79 -0.91 18.82
N LEU A 128 4.22 -1.75 17.95
CA LEU A 128 4.90 -2.93 17.41
C LEU A 128 6.19 -2.54 16.68
N PHE A 129 6.16 -1.52 15.83
CA PHE A 129 7.36 -1.03 15.15
C PHE A 129 8.40 -0.44 16.11
N LEU A 130 7.95 0.24 17.18
CA LEU A 130 8.86 0.67 18.24
C LEU A 130 9.52 -0.53 18.92
N TYR A 131 8.74 -1.53 19.31
CA TYR A 131 9.25 -2.74 19.95
C TYR A 131 10.28 -3.45 19.06
N ASN A 132 9.98 -3.63 17.77
CA ASN A 132 10.93 -4.21 16.81
C ASN A 132 12.22 -3.37 16.67
N SER A 133 12.11 -2.04 16.76
CA SER A 133 13.29 -1.16 16.76
C SER A 133 14.13 -1.36 18.01
N LEU A 134 13.51 -1.45 19.19
CA LEU A 134 14.21 -1.71 20.45
C LEU A 134 14.84 -3.10 20.46
N TYR A 135 14.15 -4.10 19.89
CA TYR A 135 14.68 -5.45 19.74
C TYR A 135 15.94 -5.47 18.85
N ALA A 136 15.97 -4.70 17.77
CA ALA A 136 17.15 -4.57 16.94
C ALA A 136 18.36 -3.99 17.72
N VAL A 137 18.14 -2.99 18.59
CA VAL A 137 19.17 -2.46 19.48
C VAL A 137 19.64 -3.51 20.48
N TYR A 138 18.70 -4.24 21.09
CA TYR A 138 19.01 -5.33 22.01
C TYR A 138 19.87 -6.41 21.33
N SER A 139 19.48 -6.86 20.13
CA SER A 139 20.26 -7.84 19.35
C SER A 139 21.67 -7.34 19.06
N LEU A 140 21.84 -6.06 18.74
CA LEU A 140 23.16 -5.47 18.52
C LEU A 140 24.03 -5.58 19.77
N VAL A 141 23.49 -5.19 20.93
CA VAL A 141 24.19 -5.28 22.23
C VAL A 141 24.56 -6.73 22.56
N SER A 142 23.65 -7.68 22.33
CA SER A 142 23.92 -9.10 22.53
C SER A 142 25.07 -9.62 21.64
N ILE A 143 25.15 -9.16 20.39
CA ILE A 143 26.25 -9.54 19.48
C ILE A 143 27.58 -8.96 19.94
N PHE A 144 27.60 -7.69 20.37
CA PHE A 144 28.81 -7.08 20.94
C PHE A 144 29.31 -7.88 22.16
N PHE A 145 28.39 -8.27 23.05
CA PHE A 145 28.71 -9.08 24.21
C PHE A 145 29.26 -10.47 23.84
N PHE A 146 28.63 -11.14 22.87
CA PHE A 146 29.08 -12.44 22.35
C PHE A 146 30.49 -12.37 21.75
N ILE A 147 30.77 -11.34 20.94
CA ILE A 147 32.10 -11.13 20.37
C ILE A 147 33.13 -10.91 21.48
N GLY A 148 32.78 -10.14 22.52
CA GLY A 148 33.65 -9.89 23.67
C GLY A 148 33.99 -11.15 24.48
N ILE A 149 32.99 -11.98 24.79
CA ILE A 149 33.20 -13.22 25.56
C ILE A 149 34.03 -14.24 24.78
N TYR A 150 33.67 -14.48 23.52
CA TYR A 150 34.29 -15.54 22.72
C TYR A 150 35.57 -15.05 22.00
N GLN A 151 36.00 -13.82 22.24
CA GLN A 151 37.18 -13.19 21.63
C GLN A 151 37.17 -13.30 20.10
N ILE A 152 35.98 -13.25 19.50
CA ILE A 152 35.80 -13.32 18.06
C ILE A 152 36.38 -12.03 17.44
N LYS A 153 36.97 -12.14 16.25
CA LYS A 153 37.51 -10.96 15.57
C LYS A 153 36.38 -9.97 15.24
N ILE A 154 36.61 -8.70 15.56
CA ILE A 154 35.58 -7.64 15.46
C ILE A 154 34.99 -7.48 14.06
N TYR A 155 35.72 -7.85 12.99
CA TYR A 155 35.21 -7.73 11.62
C TYR A 155 33.96 -8.60 11.36
N TYR A 156 33.73 -9.66 12.13
CA TYR A 156 32.49 -10.45 12.02
C TYR A 156 31.24 -9.66 12.44
N LEU A 157 31.39 -8.58 13.22
CA LEU A 157 30.30 -7.66 13.56
C LEU A 157 29.66 -7.03 12.31
N LEU A 158 30.46 -6.75 11.28
CA LEU A 158 29.98 -6.08 10.06
C LEU A 158 28.87 -6.86 9.37
N PHE A 159 28.93 -8.20 9.43
CA PHE A 159 27.91 -9.07 8.84
C PHE A 159 26.53 -8.88 9.50
N PHE A 160 26.50 -8.64 10.81
CA PHE A 160 25.26 -8.44 11.56
C PHE A 160 24.82 -6.97 11.61
N LEU A 161 25.76 -6.05 11.54
CA LEU A 161 25.51 -4.62 11.69
C LEU A 161 24.60 -4.08 10.58
N VAL A 162 24.84 -4.49 9.33
CA VAL A 162 24.05 -4.06 8.17
C VAL A 162 22.55 -4.44 8.30
N PRO A 163 22.18 -5.73 8.50
CA PRO A 163 20.78 -6.10 8.61
C PRO A 163 20.09 -5.49 9.84
N ILE A 164 20.81 -5.35 10.97
CA ILE A 164 20.25 -4.75 12.19
C ILE A 164 19.95 -3.26 11.99
N ILE A 165 20.89 -2.49 11.44
CA ILE A 165 20.68 -1.08 11.13
C ILE A 165 19.54 -0.91 10.14
N TYR A 166 19.49 -1.76 9.10
CA TYR A 166 18.40 -1.74 8.13
C TYR A 166 17.03 -1.95 8.79
N LEU A 167 16.90 -2.99 9.63
CA LEU A 167 15.66 -3.29 10.35
C LEU A 167 15.28 -2.14 11.29
N PHE A 168 16.24 -1.61 12.06
CA PHE A 168 16.02 -0.47 12.94
C PHE A 168 15.49 0.73 12.17
N TYR A 169 16.20 1.13 11.11
CA TYR A 169 15.81 2.28 10.29
C TYR A 169 14.44 2.08 9.63
N HIS A 170 14.19 0.90 9.03
CA HIS A 170 12.92 0.59 8.38
C HIS A 170 11.73 0.68 9.35
N ASN A 171 11.87 0.11 10.55
CA ASN A 171 10.82 0.17 11.57
C ASN A 171 10.56 1.61 12.03
N LEU A 172 11.59 2.44 12.19
CA LEU A 172 11.42 3.87 12.52
C LEU A 172 10.71 4.65 11.41
N VAL A 173 11.05 4.40 10.15
CA VAL A 173 10.38 5.01 8.99
C VAL A 173 8.90 4.62 8.98
N LYS A 174 8.59 3.33 9.13
CA LYS A 174 7.20 2.83 9.18
C LYS A 174 6.41 3.43 10.33
N ARG A 175 7.03 3.58 11.50
CA ARG A 175 6.42 4.26 12.65
C ARG A 175 6.11 5.74 12.34
N LYS A 176 7.03 6.44 11.68
CA LYS A 176 6.83 7.84 11.25
C LYS A 176 5.69 7.95 10.23
N GLU A 177 5.58 7.03 9.29
CA GLU A 177 4.48 6.98 8.31
C GLU A 177 3.12 6.80 9.00
N LEU A 178 3.01 5.89 9.97
CA LEU A 178 1.77 5.71 10.74
C LEU A 178 1.39 6.95 11.56
N LYS A 179 2.37 7.65 12.15
CA LYS A 179 2.11 8.91 12.86
C LYS A 179 1.51 9.97 11.91
N LYS A 180 2.12 10.16 10.74
CA LYS A 180 1.58 11.06 9.70
C LYS A 180 0.18 10.65 9.25
N GLY A 181 -0.06 9.35 9.09
CA GLY A 181 -1.38 8.85 8.72
C GLY A 181 -2.44 9.06 9.81
N LEU A 182 -2.05 8.99 11.09
CA LEU A 182 -2.93 9.32 12.20
C LEU A 182 -3.26 10.82 12.25
N GLU A 183 -2.29 11.69 11.98
CA GLU A 183 -2.52 13.14 11.84
C GLU A 183 -3.51 13.42 10.71
N TYR A 184 -3.27 12.85 9.53
CA TYR A 184 -4.17 12.94 8.38
C TYR A 184 -5.59 12.47 8.71
N TYR A 185 -5.73 11.34 9.39
CA TYR A 185 -7.02 10.82 9.85
C TYR A 185 -7.76 11.81 10.76
N LYS A 186 -7.08 12.36 11.76
CA LYS A 186 -7.69 13.33 12.69
C LYS A 186 -8.19 14.58 11.97
N GLU A 187 -7.42 15.08 11.02
CA GLU A 187 -7.75 16.29 10.27
C GLU A 187 -8.94 16.09 9.33
N HIS A 188 -9.01 14.94 8.64
CA HIS A 188 -9.97 14.74 7.54
C HIS A 188 -11.18 13.86 7.88
N PHE A 189 -11.14 13.06 8.95
CA PHE A 189 -12.21 12.09 9.28
C PHE A 189 -12.86 12.30 10.65
N LEU A 190 -12.19 12.95 11.62
CA LEU A 190 -12.78 13.19 12.95
C LEU A 190 -13.41 14.59 13.09
N ASN A 191 -12.99 15.55 12.26
CA ASN A 191 -13.44 16.94 12.32
C ASN A 191 -14.59 17.22 11.31
N GLN A 192 -15.28 16.17 10.84
CA GLN A 192 -16.48 16.23 9.99
C GLN A 192 -17.67 15.70 10.78
#